data_AF-A0A536HMK4-F1
#
_entry.id   AF-A0A536HMK4-F1
#
_cell.length_a   1.000
_cell.length_b   1.000
_cell.length_c   1.000
_cell.angle_alpha   90.00
_cell.angle_beta   90.00
_cell.angle_gamma   90.00
#
_symmetry.space_group_name_H-M   'P 1'
#
loop_
_entity.id
_entity.type
_entity.pdbx_description
1 polymer ?
#
loop_
_entity_poly.entity_id
_entity_poly.type
_entity_poly.pdbx_seq_one_letter_code
_entity_poly.pdbx_strand_id
1 'polypeptide(L)'
;NAVRGAGANNVIMLGGLAYANDLTGWLSHEPADSRGQLAASFHTYNFNVCNMVSCWNSQDLPVAAQAPLITGELGENDCGHGFIDSYMAWADSYRVSYLGWTWDSWSCSGGPALITSYSGTPSGFGIGFRDHLLKIN
;
A
#
# COMPACT_ATOMS: atom_id res chain seq x y z
N ASN A 1 13.51 17.27 -14.07
CA ASN A 1 12.28 17.03 -13.29
C ASN A 1 11.07 17.23 -14.21
N ALA A 2 10.69 16.20 -14.98
CA ALA A 2 9.72 16.32 -16.08
C ALA A 2 8.28 16.59 -15.61
N VAL A 3 7.84 15.87 -14.57
CA VAL A 3 6.50 16.02 -14.00
C VAL A 3 6.29 17.44 -13.45
N ARG A 4 7.25 17.97 -12.68
CA ARG A 4 7.21 19.36 -12.21
C ARG A 4 7.40 20.37 -13.33
N GLY A 5 8.25 20.07 -14.32
CA GLY A 5 8.45 20.92 -15.50
C GLY A 5 7.18 21.11 -16.33
N ALA A 6 6.26 20.13 -16.30
CA ALA A 6 4.94 20.22 -16.91
C ALA A 6 3.89 20.98 -16.05
N GLY A 7 4.27 21.48 -14.88
CA GLY A 7 3.40 22.29 -14.01
C GLY A 7 2.63 21.53 -12.92
N ALA A 8 2.94 20.25 -12.67
CA ALA A 8 2.25 19.46 -11.65
C ALA A 8 2.50 19.99 -10.22
N ASN A 9 1.41 20.22 -9.47
CA ASN A 9 1.45 20.71 -8.09
C ASN A 9 0.91 19.69 -7.05
N ASN A 10 0.49 18.51 -7.51
CA ASN A 10 0.01 17.40 -6.69
C ASN A 10 1.17 16.61 -6.04
N VAL A 11 0.82 15.74 -5.09
CA VAL A 11 1.73 14.70 -4.58
C VAL A 11 2.07 13.72 -5.70
N ILE A 12 3.33 13.29 -5.78
CA ILE A 12 3.81 12.26 -6.70
C ILE A 12 4.18 11.03 -5.87
N MET A 13 3.55 9.90 -6.15
CA MET A 13 3.90 8.61 -5.56
C MET A 13 4.92 7.89 -6.42
N LEU A 14 6.04 7.45 -5.82
CA LEU A 14 7.13 6.75 -6.50
C LEU A 14 7.39 5.41 -5.82
N GLY A 15 7.23 4.31 -6.57
CA GLY A 15 7.57 2.98 -6.10
C GLY A 15 9.07 2.68 -6.17
N GLY A 16 9.51 1.72 -5.37
CA GLY A 16 10.84 1.14 -5.46
C GLY A 16 10.93 0.00 -6.48
N LEU A 17 11.80 -0.97 -6.18
CA LEU A 17 12.00 -2.16 -7.01
C LEU A 17 10.98 -3.26 -6.68
N ALA A 18 11.11 -4.40 -7.35
CA ALA A 18 10.33 -5.61 -7.09
C ALA A 18 8.81 -5.34 -7.06
N TYR A 19 8.29 -4.68 -8.11
CA TYR A 19 6.88 -4.27 -8.19
C TYR A 19 6.46 -3.40 -6.99
N ALA A 20 7.33 -2.47 -6.57
CA ALA A 20 7.17 -1.59 -5.41
C ALA A 20 7.12 -2.30 -4.04
N ASN A 21 7.60 -3.54 -3.93
CA ASN A 21 7.75 -4.23 -2.64
C ASN A 21 9.16 -4.08 -2.00
N ASP A 22 10.10 -3.41 -2.67
CA ASP A 22 11.43 -3.14 -2.12
C ASP A 22 11.75 -1.64 -2.15
N LEU A 23 11.74 -1.03 -0.96
CA LEU A 23 12.08 0.39 -0.73
C LEU A 23 13.49 0.62 -0.20
N THR A 24 14.34 -0.41 -0.08
CA THR A 24 15.67 -0.28 0.54
C THR A 24 16.59 0.70 -0.19
N GLY A 25 16.40 0.90 -1.49
CA GLY A 25 17.11 1.87 -2.31
C GLY A 25 16.39 3.22 -2.50
N TRP A 26 15.19 3.40 -1.96
CA TRP A 26 14.34 4.55 -2.30
C TRP A 26 14.97 5.88 -1.87
N LEU A 27 15.40 6.00 -0.60
CA LEU A 27 15.98 7.23 -0.06
C LEU A 27 17.29 7.64 -0.74
N SER A 28 18.05 6.68 -1.28
CA SER A 28 19.30 6.99 -1.99
C SER A 28 19.10 7.38 -3.46
N HIS A 29 17.91 7.13 -4.01
CA HIS A 29 17.58 7.36 -5.42
C HIS A 29 16.37 8.28 -5.63
N GLU A 30 15.80 8.86 -4.57
CA GLU A 30 14.67 9.77 -4.72
C GLU A 30 15.06 10.96 -5.62
N PRO A 31 14.25 11.29 -6.65
CA PRO A 31 14.57 12.39 -7.53
C PRO A 31 14.37 13.72 -6.81
N ALA A 32 15.16 14.73 -7.16
CA ALA A 32 14.95 16.07 -6.62
C ALA A 32 13.57 16.64 -7.03
N ASP A 33 12.71 16.88 -6.05
CA ASP A 33 11.42 17.55 -6.21
C ASP A 33 11.47 18.99 -5.69
N SER A 34 11.35 19.96 -6.59
CA SER A 34 11.35 21.39 -6.22
C SER A 34 10.19 21.80 -5.30
N ARG A 35 9.16 20.98 -5.19
CA ARG A 35 8.03 21.21 -4.29
C ARG A 35 8.08 20.39 -3.00
N GLY A 36 8.99 19.43 -2.88
CA GLY A 36 9.06 18.53 -1.72
C GLY A 36 7.76 17.77 -1.47
N GLN A 37 7.07 17.33 -2.54
CA GLN A 37 5.78 16.62 -2.47
C GLN A 37 5.90 15.21 -3.08
N LEU A 38 6.97 14.50 -2.73
CA LEU A 38 7.13 13.08 -3.04
C LEU A 38 6.58 12.23 -1.90
N ALA A 39 5.95 11.12 -2.26
CA ALA A 39 5.58 10.04 -1.38
C ALA A 39 6.17 8.73 -1.91
N ALA A 40 6.63 7.86 -1.02
CA ALA A 40 7.01 6.50 -1.39
C ALA A 40 5.75 5.65 -1.61
N SER A 41 5.75 4.83 -2.66
CA SER A 41 4.69 3.83 -2.91
C SER A 41 5.20 2.45 -2.54
N PHE A 42 4.46 1.76 -1.68
CA PHE A 42 4.74 0.36 -1.32
C PHE A 42 3.57 -0.55 -1.72
N HIS A 43 3.86 -1.71 -2.29
CA HIS A 43 2.86 -2.70 -2.66
C HIS A 43 3.14 -3.96 -1.85
N THR A 44 2.14 -4.51 -1.16
CA THR A 44 2.35 -5.65 -0.28
C THR A 44 1.21 -6.65 -0.32
N TYR A 45 1.61 -7.91 -0.44
CA TYR A 45 0.77 -9.07 -0.51
C TYR A 45 1.38 -10.21 0.31
N ASN A 46 0.54 -11.15 0.76
CA ASN A 46 0.97 -12.32 1.54
C ASN A 46 2.01 -13.22 0.83
N PHE A 47 2.16 -13.10 -0.50
CA PHE A 47 3.14 -13.84 -1.31
C PHE A 47 4.37 -13.03 -1.71
N ASN A 48 4.49 -11.77 -1.26
CA ASN A 48 5.69 -10.98 -1.52
C ASN A 48 6.87 -11.39 -0.63
N VAL A 49 8.07 -10.92 -0.99
CA VAL A 49 9.27 -11.12 -0.17
C VAL A 49 9.19 -10.30 1.13
N CYS A 50 8.76 -9.04 1.04
CA CYS A 50 8.50 -8.20 2.20
C CYS A 50 7.02 -8.24 2.59
N ASN A 51 6.67 -9.17 3.48
CA ASN A 51 5.28 -9.51 3.84
C ASN A 51 5.08 -9.74 5.35
N MET A 52 5.97 -9.25 6.20
CA MET A 52 5.86 -9.41 7.66
C MET A 52 6.43 -8.21 8.40
N VAL A 53 6.01 -8.02 9.64
CA VAL A 53 6.39 -6.89 10.50
C VAL A 53 7.90 -6.66 10.58
N SER A 54 8.70 -7.73 10.68
CA SER A 54 10.16 -7.59 10.73
C SER A 54 10.74 -7.03 9.44
N CYS A 55 10.15 -7.37 8.28
CA CYS A 55 10.54 -6.78 7.01
C CYS A 55 10.10 -5.33 6.90
N TRP A 56 8.83 -5.02 7.20
CA TRP A 56 8.32 -3.65 7.12
C TRP A 56 9.07 -2.70 8.04
N ASN A 57 9.44 -3.16 9.25
CA ASN A 57 10.28 -2.40 10.17
C ASN A 57 11.70 -2.13 9.64
N SER A 58 12.27 -3.07 8.88
CA SER A 58 13.67 -2.94 8.41
C SER A 58 13.80 -2.25 7.06
N GLN A 59 12.79 -2.35 6.19
CA GLN A 59 12.82 -1.80 4.84
C GLN A 59 11.97 -0.54 4.67
N ASP A 60 10.73 -0.56 5.18
CA ASP A 60 9.73 0.47 4.86
C ASP A 60 9.67 1.58 5.92
N LEU A 61 9.80 1.23 7.19
CA LEU A 61 9.78 2.20 8.30
C LEU A 61 10.89 3.26 8.20
N PRO A 62 12.15 2.93 7.80
CA PRO A 62 13.16 3.96 7.57
C PRO A 62 12.75 4.98 6.50
N VAL A 63 11.99 4.56 5.48
CA VAL A 63 11.47 5.45 4.44
C VAL A 63 10.30 6.28 4.98
N ALA A 64 9.36 5.65 5.68
CA ALA A 64 8.23 6.34 6.32
C ALA A 64 8.66 7.40 7.35
N ALA A 65 9.85 7.27 7.93
CA ALA A 65 10.42 8.26 8.84
C ALA A 65 10.88 9.54 8.13
N GLN A 66 11.12 9.50 6.81
CA GLN A 66 11.71 10.59 6.03
C GLN A 66 10.75 11.16 4.97
N ALA A 67 9.85 10.34 4.44
CA ALA A 67 8.87 10.72 3.44
C ALA A 67 7.50 10.07 3.75
N PRO A 68 6.37 10.69 3.35
CA PRO A 68 5.07 10.01 3.41
C PRO A 68 5.12 8.67 2.67
N LEU A 69 4.74 7.60 3.37
CA LEU A 69 4.62 6.27 2.79
C LEU A 69 3.13 5.97 2.54
N ILE A 70 2.81 5.64 1.30
CA ILE A 70 1.46 5.25 0.88
C ILE A 70 1.55 3.84 0.29
N THR A 71 0.82 2.91 0.89
CA THR A 71 0.67 1.57 0.37
C THR A 71 -0.28 1.61 -0.81
N GLY A 72 0.27 1.66 -2.03
CA GLY A 72 -0.50 1.79 -3.26
C GLY A 72 -1.38 0.58 -3.55
N GLU A 73 -0.96 -0.60 -3.08
CA GLU A 73 -1.72 -1.84 -3.17
C GLU A 73 -1.51 -2.69 -1.92
N LEU A 74 -2.63 -3.09 -1.30
CA LEU A 74 -2.68 -4.03 -0.20
C LEU A 74 -3.66 -5.16 -0.53
N GLY A 75 -3.24 -6.42 -0.44
CA GLY A 75 -4.14 -7.55 -0.61
C GLY A 75 -3.57 -8.92 -0.20
N GLU A 76 -4.40 -9.97 -0.26
CA GLU A 76 -3.98 -11.36 -0.06
C GLU A 76 -4.74 -12.30 -1.01
N ASN A 77 -4.15 -13.46 -1.35
CA ASN A 77 -4.66 -14.31 -2.45
C ASN A 77 -5.52 -15.52 -2.01
N ASP A 78 -5.89 -15.61 -0.73
CA ASP A 78 -6.58 -16.75 -0.13
C ASP A 78 -8.04 -16.47 0.27
N CYS A 79 -8.57 -15.29 -0.10
CA CYS A 79 -9.88 -14.78 0.33
C CYS A 79 -10.04 -14.58 1.84
N GLY A 80 -8.99 -14.77 2.63
CA GLY A 80 -8.91 -14.35 4.02
C GLY A 80 -8.64 -12.86 4.13
N HIS A 81 -8.44 -12.41 5.36
CA HIS A 81 -7.99 -11.05 5.66
C HIS A 81 -6.91 -11.02 6.75
N GLY A 82 -6.29 -12.18 7.05
CA GLY A 82 -5.37 -12.30 8.19
C GLY A 82 -4.05 -11.59 7.94
N PHE A 83 -3.59 -11.57 6.69
CA PHE A 83 -2.38 -10.84 6.30
C PHE A 83 -2.64 -9.33 6.33
N ILE A 84 -3.74 -8.87 5.74
CA ILE A 84 -4.05 -7.43 5.75
C ILE A 84 -4.37 -6.91 7.16
N ASP A 85 -4.95 -7.71 8.04
CA ASP A 85 -5.19 -7.30 9.43
C ASP A 85 -3.86 -6.97 10.14
N SER A 86 -2.85 -7.83 9.95
CA SER A 86 -1.49 -7.60 10.48
C SER A 86 -0.85 -6.35 9.87
N TYR A 87 -0.99 -6.16 8.56
CA TYR A 87 -0.42 -5.00 7.88
C TYR A 87 -1.11 -3.69 8.27
N MET A 88 -2.44 -3.63 8.25
CA MET A 88 -3.19 -2.42 8.58
C MET A 88 -2.93 -1.98 10.02
N ALA A 89 -2.85 -2.91 10.98
CA ALA A 89 -2.49 -2.60 12.36
C ALA A 89 -1.07 -2.02 12.49
N TRP A 90 -0.10 -2.57 11.73
CA TRP A 90 1.26 -2.03 11.65
C TRP A 90 1.25 -0.63 11.01
N ALA A 91 0.58 -0.47 9.88
CA ALA A 91 0.51 0.76 9.12
C ALA A 91 -0.12 1.89 9.93
N ASP A 92 -1.22 1.62 10.64
CA ASP A 92 -1.87 2.59 11.54
C ASP A 92 -0.92 3.06 12.64
N SER A 93 -0.15 2.14 13.23
CA SER A 93 0.81 2.45 14.30
C SER A 93 1.93 3.39 13.84
N TYR A 94 2.26 3.36 12.55
CA TYR A 94 3.31 4.19 11.94
C TYR A 94 2.77 5.27 10.99
N ARG A 95 1.44 5.49 10.97
CA ARG A 95 0.75 6.49 10.12
C ARG A 95 1.03 6.31 8.62
N VAL A 96 1.18 5.07 8.18
CA VAL A 96 1.30 4.70 6.77
C VAL A 96 -0.12 4.60 6.19
N SER A 97 -0.37 5.30 5.09
CA SER A 97 -1.66 5.19 4.37
C SER A 97 -1.71 3.91 3.54
N TYR A 98 -2.89 3.41 3.22
CA TYR A 98 -3.03 2.20 2.40
C TYR A 98 -4.31 2.17 1.57
N LEU A 99 -4.24 1.48 0.44
CA LEU A 99 -5.32 1.28 -0.50
C LEU A 99 -5.53 -0.23 -0.72
N GLY A 100 -6.75 -0.71 -0.46
CA GLY A 100 -7.11 -2.09 -0.72
C GLY A 100 -7.16 -2.35 -2.23
N TRP A 101 -6.35 -3.29 -2.71
CA TRP A 101 -6.50 -3.83 -4.05
C TRP A 101 -7.46 -5.02 -3.95
N THR A 102 -8.64 -5.01 -4.56
CA THR A 102 -9.19 -4.01 -5.49
C THR A 102 -10.72 -3.95 -5.48
N TRP A 103 -11.28 -2.84 -5.95
CA TRP A 103 -12.72 -2.66 -6.12
C TRP A 103 -13.21 -3.25 -7.45
N ASP A 104 -13.28 -4.59 -7.51
CA ASP A 104 -13.86 -5.34 -8.62
C ASP A 104 -14.59 -6.59 -8.09
N SER A 105 -15.34 -7.29 -8.93
CA SER A 105 -16.23 -8.42 -8.61
C SER A 105 -15.72 -9.81 -9.02
N TRP A 106 -14.46 -9.92 -9.45
CA TRP A 106 -13.85 -11.23 -9.74
C TRP A 106 -13.55 -12.02 -8.45
N SER A 107 -12.97 -13.21 -8.59
CA SER A 107 -12.62 -14.08 -7.45
C SER A 107 -11.56 -13.42 -6.55
N CYS A 108 -11.82 -13.30 -5.24
CA CYS A 108 -10.80 -12.88 -4.26
C CYS A 108 -9.59 -13.82 -4.18
N SER A 109 -9.71 -15.06 -4.66
CA SER A 109 -8.58 -15.99 -4.73
C SER A 109 -7.75 -15.71 -5.97
N GLY A 110 -6.43 -15.57 -5.80
CA GLY A 110 -5.50 -15.25 -6.89
C GLY A 110 -5.55 -13.81 -7.42
N GLY A 111 -6.57 -13.02 -7.06
CA GLY A 111 -6.68 -11.60 -7.37
C GLY A 111 -7.63 -10.90 -6.39
N PRO A 112 -7.15 -10.22 -5.34
CA PRO A 112 -7.96 -9.87 -4.16
C PRO A 112 -9.11 -8.89 -4.45
N ALA A 113 -10.25 -9.37 -4.92
CA ALA A 113 -11.44 -8.54 -5.08
C ALA A 113 -12.04 -8.20 -3.71
N LEU A 114 -12.24 -6.91 -3.41
CA LEU A 114 -12.92 -6.41 -2.20
C LEU A 114 -14.42 -6.72 -2.23
N ILE A 115 -15.02 -6.85 -3.42
CA ILE A 115 -16.46 -7.06 -3.58
C ILE A 115 -16.74 -8.30 -4.41
N THR A 116 -17.94 -8.84 -4.29
CA THR A 116 -18.47 -9.94 -5.12
C THR A 116 -19.48 -9.44 -6.16
N SER A 117 -19.87 -8.16 -6.06
CA SER A 117 -20.77 -7.48 -7.00
C SER A 117 -20.69 -5.97 -6.82
N TYR A 118 -20.97 -5.22 -7.90
CA TYR A 118 -20.95 -3.74 -7.90
C TYR A 118 -22.03 -3.07 -7.05
N SER A 119 -22.92 -3.83 -6.41
CA SER A 119 -23.76 -3.33 -5.32
C SER A 119 -23.00 -3.15 -4.00
N GLY A 120 -21.70 -3.46 -3.96
CA GLY A 120 -20.83 -3.29 -2.80
C GLY A 120 -20.85 -4.47 -1.83
N THR A 121 -21.37 -5.63 -2.23
CA THR A 121 -21.35 -6.84 -1.39
C THR A 121 -19.90 -7.27 -1.17
N PRO A 122 -19.36 -7.29 0.06
CA PRO A 122 -17.95 -7.59 0.29
C PRO A 122 -17.64 -9.07 -0.01
N SER A 123 -16.39 -9.34 -0.41
CA SER A 123 -15.82 -10.68 -0.37
C SER A 123 -15.35 -11.04 1.05
N GLY A 124 -14.83 -12.26 1.26
CA GLY A 124 -14.17 -12.63 2.52
C GLY A 124 -12.93 -11.77 2.83
N PHE A 125 -12.21 -11.36 1.80
CA PHE A 125 -11.11 -10.39 1.92
C PHE A 125 -11.63 -8.97 2.22
N GLY A 126 -12.64 -8.54 1.47
CA GLY A 126 -13.20 -7.20 1.59
C GLY A 126 -13.89 -6.92 2.92
N ILE A 127 -14.41 -7.95 3.62
CA ILE A 127 -15.01 -7.75 4.94
C ILE A 127 -13.97 -7.28 5.95
N GLY A 128 -12.75 -7.84 5.94
CA GLY A 128 -11.67 -7.44 6.84
C GLY A 128 -11.24 -6.00 6.59
N PHE A 129 -11.00 -5.66 5.32
CA PHE A 129 -10.62 -4.29 4.93
C PHE A 129 -11.70 -3.27 5.33
N ARG A 130 -12.98 -3.54 5.00
CA ARG A 130 -14.11 -2.66 5.34
C ARG A 130 -14.25 -2.49 6.85
N ASP A 131 -14.26 -3.59 7.60
CA ASP A 131 -14.52 -3.57 9.04
C ASP A 131 -13.36 -2.92 9.82
N HIS A 132 -12.14 -2.98 9.28
CA HIS A 132 -11.00 -2.20 9.81
C HIS A 132 -11.18 -0.70 9.57
N LEU A 133 -11.47 -0.28 8.34
CA LEU A 133 -11.66 1.15 8.00
C LEU A 133 -12.78 1.82 8.81
N LEU A 134 -13.86 1.08 9.11
CA LEU A 134 -14.96 1.58 9.94
C LEU A 134 -14.55 1.87 11.40
N LYS A 135 -13.41 1.37 11.88
CA LYS A 135 -12.91 1.58 13.25
C LYS A 135 -11.97 2.77 13.37
N ILE A 136 -11.37 3.22 12.27
CA ILE A 136 -10.32 4.24 12.25
C ILE A 136 -10.76 5.57 11.61
N ASN A 137 -11.99 5.62 11.08
CA ASN A 137 -12.63 6.83 10.55
C ASN A 137 -13.18 7.74 11.65
#